data_AF-A0A7W4IE18-F1
#
_entry.id   AF-A0A7W4IE18-F1
#
_cell.length_a   1.000
_cell.length_b   1.000
_cell.length_c   1.000
_cell.angle_alpha   90.00
_cell.angle_beta   90.00
_cell.angle_gamma   90.00
#
_symmetry.space_group_name_H-M   'P 1'
#
loop_
_entity.id
_entity.type
_entity.pdbx_description
1 polymer ?
#
loop_
_entity_poly.entity_id
_entity_poly.type
_entity_poly.pdbx_seq_one_letter_code
_entity_poly.pdbx_strand_id
1 'polypeptide(L)'
;MKSEEQMQPETRRFLVLGRVGDNSLHRSWIADRTVARNWDLQLNAYAKDVSRCQDGDLPPVFDYGTKWDSIARHFRANPDLLDRYEYVMLPDDDLLMAAGDINRLFDIAVEHDLTMAQPAMTIESYLSHAVVLRMPGFRLRYATFLESMACCIKSSYLRTLLPMFERHFTGWGTDLIWAMLMRAPAYRAAIVDAVPMTHTRPLYSGPIYDTFAEGKVDPHEEVRSLMACFENHPRGMHVYGGYLNDGRRVGAFEARIRNAVGLFNIAGRSKLPWNTARLGCAMLLRAFTRMGYQPEQLRAVAGSEMAVLGIGAPPRHPGQDRRAAGGPVSLAGVAEKHLTGGMSA
;
A
#
# COMPACT_ATOMS: atom_id res chain seq x y z
N MET A 1 -13.48 -14.31 48.09
CA MET A 1 -14.09 -14.20 46.74
C MET A 1 -13.40 -13.02 46.07
N LYS A 2 -12.31 -13.29 45.32
CA LYS A 2 -11.56 -12.23 44.64
C LYS A 2 -12.42 -11.73 43.49
N SER A 3 -12.75 -10.45 43.53
CA SER A 3 -13.36 -9.69 42.44
C SER A 3 -12.49 -9.83 41.20
N GLU A 4 -13.09 -10.35 40.13
CA GLU A 4 -12.52 -10.33 38.79
C GLU A 4 -12.39 -8.85 38.38
N GLU A 5 -11.17 -8.32 38.47
CA GLU A 5 -10.78 -7.17 37.67
C GLU A 5 -11.01 -7.56 36.21
N GLN A 6 -12.10 -7.04 35.62
CA GLN A 6 -12.24 -6.96 34.18
C GLN A 6 -11.09 -6.07 33.68
N MET A 7 -9.96 -6.70 33.35
CA MET A 7 -8.93 -6.09 32.52
C MET A 7 -9.62 -5.52 31.30
N GLN A 8 -9.66 -4.19 31.18
CA GLN A 8 -10.00 -3.58 29.90
C GLN A 8 -9.06 -4.17 28.85
N PRO A 9 -9.56 -4.66 27.71
CA PRO A 9 -8.70 -5.23 26.70
C PRO A 9 -7.65 -4.19 26.31
N GLU A 10 -6.37 -4.57 26.38
CA GLU A 10 -5.27 -3.71 25.94
C GLU A 10 -5.58 -3.23 24.53
N THR A 11 -5.63 -1.90 24.36
CA THR A 11 -5.89 -1.31 23.05
C THR A 11 -4.70 -1.59 22.14
N ARG A 12 -4.86 -2.53 21.20
CA ARG A 12 -3.82 -2.88 20.24
C ARG A 12 -3.63 -1.75 19.23
N ARG A 13 -2.38 -1.54 18.79
CA ARG A 13 -1.96 -0.39 17.97
C ARG A 13 -2.23 -0.55 16.48
N PHE A 14 -2.41 -1.79 16.01
CA PHE A 14 -2.49 -2.10 14.59
C PHE A 14 -3.76 -2.90 14.25
N LEU A 15 -4.17 -2.85 12.98
CA LEU A 15 -5.33 -3.58 12.48
C LEU A 15 -4.92 -4.52 11.34
N VAL A 16 -5.42 -5.75 11.38
CA VAL A 16 -5.49 -6.62 10.22
C VAL A 16 -6.94 -6.63 9.75
N LEU A 17 -7.21 -6.05 8.59
CA LEU A 17 -8.52 -6.10 7.93
C LEU A 17 -8.45 -7.14 6.80
N GLY A 18 -8.76 -8.38 7.13
CA GLY A 18 -8.69 -9.50 6.18
C GLY A 18 -9.87 -9.49 5.22
N ARG A 19 -9.61 -9.52 3.92
CA ARG A 19 -10.64 -9.77 2.91
C ARG A 19 -10.86 -11.28 2.85
N VAL A 20 -11.98 -11.80 3.34
CA VAL A 20 -12.15 -13.25 3.59
C VAL A 20 -13.35 -13.87 2.88
N GLY A 21 -13.13 -14.99 2.18
CA GLY A 21 -14.17 -15.83 1.61
C GLY A 21 -14.38 -17.12 2.40
N ASP A 22 -15.22 -18.00 1.87
CA ASP A 22 -15.54 -19.29 2.49
C ASP A 22 -14.26 -20.08 2.82
N ASN A 23 -13.29 -20.14 1.90
CA ASN A 23 -12.05 -20.92 2.04
C ASN A 23 -10.87 -20.11 2.60
N SER A 24 -11.16 -19.12 3.43
CA SER A 24 -10.14 -18.25 4.02
C SER A 24 -9.24 -18.98 5.00
N LEU A 25 -7.95 -18.61 5.01
CA LEU A 25 -6.92 -19.08 5.92
C LEU A 25 -6.78 -18.19 7.18
N HIS A 26 -7.66 -17.22 7.42
CA HIS A 26 -7.54 -16.27 8.54
C HIS A 26 -7.37 -16.93 9.91
N ARG A 27 -7.93 -18.12 10.11
CA ARG A 27 -7.74 -18.90 11.35
C ARG A 27 -6.28 -19.27 11.62
N SER A 28 -5.47 -19.44 10.58
CA SER A 28 -4.03 -19.68 10.73
C SER A 28 -3.30 -18.47 11.32
N TRP A 29 -3.78 -17.24 11.05
CA TRP A 29 -3.17 -16.00 11.54
C TRP A 29 -3.35 -15.82 13.05
N ILE A 30 -4.33 -16.51 13.65
CA ILE A 30 -4.67 -16.44 15.08
C ILE A 30 -4.55 -17.80 15.79
N ALA A 31 -4.00 -18.81 15.11
CA ALA A 31 -3.95 -20.18 15.64
C ALA A 31 -3.03 -20.29 16.86
N ASP A 32 -1.89 -19.59 16.85
CA ASP A 32 -0.95 -19.58 17.96
C ASP A 32 -1.39 -18.61 19.06
N ARG A 33 -2.03 -19.15 20.10
CA ARG A 33 -2.49 -18.40 21.27
C ARG A 33 -1.38 -18.09 22.28
N THR A 34 -0.18 -18.64 22.10
CA THR A 34 0.96 -18.35 22.99
C THR A 34 1.64 -17.02 22.63
N VAL A 35 1.40 -16.51 21.42
CA VAL A 35 1.90 -15.23 20.95
C VAL A 35 0.90 -14.12 21.28
N ALA A 36 1.30 -13.18 22.14
CA ALA A 36 0.54 -11.96 22.37
C ALA A 36 0.55 -11.10 21.09
N ARG A 37 -0.62 -10.88 20.48
CA ARG A 37 -0.76 -10.07 19.26
C ARG A 37 -0.69 -8.57 19.57
N ASN A 38 0.03 -7.82 18.74
CA ASN A 38 0.05 -6.34 18.78
C ASN A 38 -1.00 -5.70 17.85
N TRP A 39 -1.86 -6.52 17.25
CA TRP A 39 -2.87 -6.14 16.26
C TRP A 39 -4.25 -6.76 16.55
N ASP A 40 -5.31 -6.03 16.21
CA ASP A 40 -6.68 -6.51 16.19
C ASP A 40 -7.04 -7.09 14.82
N LEU A 41 -7.89 -8.11 14.77
CA LEU A 41 -8.42 -8.72 13.55
C LEU A 41 -9.85 -8.24 13.28
N GLN A 42 -10.09 -7.71 12.08
CA GLN A 42 -11.43 -7.53 11.55
C GLN A 42 -11.57 -8.28 10.21
N LEU A 43 -12.69 -8.97 10.04
CA LEU A 43 -12.99 -9.71 8.82
C LEU A 43 -13.92 -8.91 7.93
N ASN A 44 -13.46 -8.53 6.74
CA ASN A 44 -14.28 -7.98 5.67
C ASN A 44 -14.64 -9.12 4.71
N ALA A 45 -15.80 -9.73 4.92
CA ALA A 45 -16.16 -11.03 4.36
C ALA A 45 -17.02 -10.93 3.09
N TYR A 46 -16.78 -11.83 2.13
CA TYR A 46 -17.64 -12.12 0.97
C TYR A 46 -18.10 -13.57 0.93
N ALA A 47 -17.94 -14.27 2.06
CA ALA A 47 -18.38 -15.64 2.23
C ALA A 47 -19.88 -15.80 1.98
N LYS A 48 -20.25 -16.91 1.35
CA LYS A 48 -21.65 -17.35 1.24
C LYS A 48 -22.11 -17.94 2.56
N ASP A 49 -21.21 -18.65 3.25
CA ASP A 49 -21.46 -19.18 4.59
C ASP A 49 -20.87 -18.25 5.65
N VAL A 50 -21.74 -17.42 6.23
CA VAL A 50 -21.35 -16.43 7.26
C VAL A 50 -20.74 -17.06 8.51
N SER A 51 -21.05 -18.33 8.79
CA SER A 51 -20.51 -19.05 9.96
C SER A 51 -19.02 -19.34 9.83
N ARG A 52 -18.47 -19.31 8.60
CA ARG A 52 -17.05 -19.55 8.31
C ARG A 52 -16.17 -18.31 8.49
N CYS A 53 -16.76 -17.12 8.55
CA CYS A 53 -16.04 -15.86 8.72
C CYS A 53 -16.35 -15.24 10.07
N GLN A 54 -15.86 -15.90 11.11
CA GLN A 54 -15.96 -15.51 12.51
C GLN A 54 -14.55 -15.41 13.11
N ASP A 55 -14.40 -15.33 14.43
CA ASP A 55 -13.09 -15.38 15.10
C ASP A 55 -12.23 -14.09 15.01
N GLY A 56 -12.82 -12.97 14.55
CA GLY A 56 -12.21 -11.63 14.64
C GLY A 56 -12.31 -11.00 16.04
N ASP A 57 -11.40 -10.07 16.35
CA ASP A 57 -11.50 -9.24 17.56
C ASP A 57 -12.57 -8.15 17.43
N LEU A 58 -12.85 -7.73 16.18
CA LEU A 58 -13.91 -6.79 15.83
C LEU A 58 -15.04 -7.52 15.10
N PRO A 59 -16.29 -6.98 15.15
CA PRO A 59 -17.40 -7.55 14.39
C PRO A 59 -17.06 -7.70 12.90
N PRO A 60 -17.38 -8.85 12.28
CA PRO A 60 -17.21 -9.04 10.85
C PRO A 60 -18.13 -8.10 10.07
N VAL A 61 -17.67 -7.66 8.91
CA VAL A 61 -18.43 -6.84 7.95
C VAL A 61 -18.62 -7.66 6.69
N PHE A 62 -19.86 -7.88 6.27
CA PHE A 62 -20.19 -8.61 5.06
C PHE A 62 -20.43 -7.63 3.92
N ASP A 63 -19.58 -7.70 2.89
CA ASP A 63 -19.65 -6.88 1.68
C ASP A 63 -19.19 -7.74 0.49
N TYR A 64 -20.01 -7.79 -0.55
CA TYR A 64 -19.83 -8.64 -1.73
C TYR A 64 -19.22 -7.91 -2.93
N GLY A 65 -18.69 -6.69 -2.73
CA GLY A 65 -17.88 -6.01 -3.74
C GLY A 65 -16.50 -6.66 -3.96
N THR A 66 -15.68 -6.02 -4.79
CA THR A 66 -14.27 -6.39 -4.95
C THR A 66 -13.47 -6.07 -3.68
N LYS A 67 -12.15 -6.27 -3.69
CA LYS A 67 -11.33 -6.01 -2.51
C LYS A 67 -11.31 -4.51 -2.18
N TRP A 68 -11.01 -3.68 -3.17
CA TRP A 68 -10.69 -2.28 -2.95
C TRP A 68 -11.91 -1.40 -2.74
N ASP A 69 -12.98 -1.64 -3.48
CA ASP A 69 -14.24 -0.91 -3.31
C ASP A 69 -14.87 -1.19 -1.91
N SER A 70 -14.81 -2.44 -1.45
CA SER A 70 -15.28 -2.87 -0.12
C SER A 70 -14.45 -2.24 0.98
N ILE A 71 -13.11 -2.26 0.86
CA ILE A 71 -12.21 -1.59 1.81
C ILE A 71 -12.49 -0.08 1.85
N ALA A 72 -12.71 0.55 0.70
CA ALA A 72 -13.02 1.98 0.64
C ALA A 72 -14.36 2.32 1.31
N ARG A 73 -15.42 1.55 1.04
CA ARG A 73 -16.73 1.68 1.71
C ARG A 73 -16.60 1.50 3.22
N HIS A 74 -15.85 0.48 3.66
CA HIS A 74 -15.65 0.18 5.07
C HIS A 74 -15.00 1.34 5.83
N PHE A 75 -13.88 1.87 5.34
CA PHE A 75 -13.19 2.98 5.99
C PHE A 75 -13.90 4.33 5.85
N ARG A 76 -14.72 4.53 4.82
CA ARG A 76 -15.61 5.69 4.76
C ARG A 76 -16.68 5.64 5.83
N ALA A 77 -17.31 4.47 6.02
CA ALA A 77 -18.34 4.28 7.03
C ALA A 77 -17.77 4.34 8.45
N ASN A 78 -16.49 3.99 8.62
CA ASN A 78 -15.81 3.91 9.91
C ASN A 78 -14.47 4.69 9.90
N PRO A 79 -14.49 6.02 9.71
CA PRO A 79 -13.27 6.82 9.57
C PRO A 79 -12.40 6.79 10.84
N ASP A 80 -13.02 6.61 12.00
CA ASP A 80 -12.35 6.54 13.31
C ASP A 80 -11.39 5.35 13.43
N LEU A 81 -11.57 4.28 12.62
CA LEU A 81 -10.63 3.17 12.59
C LEU A 81 -9.23 3.62 12.13
N LEU A 82 -9.17 4.56 11.19
CA LEU A 82 -7.90 5.12 10.70
C LEU A 82 -7.27 6.12 11.68
N ASP A 83 -8.02 6.57 12.68
CA ASP A 83 -7.50 7.40 13.78
C ASP A 83 -7.07 6.55 14.98
N ARG A 84 -7.74 5.40 15.19
CA ARG A 84 -7.41 4.44 16.25
C ARG A 84 -6.14 3.64 15.96
N TYR A 85 -5.97 3.17 14.73
CA TYR A 85 -4.85 2.28 14.38
C TYR A 85 -3.76 3.02 13.62
N GLU A 86 -2.50 2.75 13.96
CA GLU A 86 -1.37 3.39 13.30
C GLU A 86 -1.08 2.79 11.91
N TYR A 87 -1.25 1.47 11.79
CA TYR A 87 -1.11 0.72 10.55
C TYR A 87 -2.27 -0.24 10.35
N VAL A 88 -2.62 -0.46 9.08
CA VAL A 88 -3.60 -1.45 8.63
C VAL A 88 -2.93 -2.42 7.66
N MET A 89 -2.99 -3.71 7.94
CA MET A 89 -2.66 -4.76 7.00
C MET A 89 -3.93 -5.25 6.30
N LEU A 90 -3.86 -5.43 4.98
CA LEU A 90 -4.98 -5.79 4.11
C LEU A 90 -4.74 -7.14 3.40
N PRO A 91 -4.69 -8.27 4.14
CA PRO A 91 -4.40 -9.58 3.56
C PRO A 91 -5.58 -10.15 2.76
N ASP A 92 -5.26 -10.81 1.64
CA ASP A 92 -6.14 -11.76 0.93
C ASP A 92 -6.32 -13.05 1.75
N ASP A 93 -7.30 -13.86 1.35
CA ASP A 93 -7.77 -14.98 2.14
C ASP A 93 -6.98 -16.27 1.97
N ASP A 94 -6.05 -16.36 1.02
CA ASP A 94 -5.15 -17.51 0.74
C ASP A 94 -3.73 -17.36 1.25
N LEU A 95 -3.50 -16.37 2.11
CA LEU A 95 -2.18 -16.11 2.66
C LEU A 95 -1.96 -16.94 3.91
N LEU A 96 -0.94 -17.80 3.89
CA LEU A 96 -0.48 -18.53 5.07
C LEU A 96 0.60 -17.71 5.78
N MET A 97 0.32 -17.32 7.02
CA MET A 97 1.19 -16.52 7.89
C MET A 97 0.98 -16.92 9.35
N ALA A 98 2.04 -16.84 10.17
CA ALA A 98 1.92 -17.03 11.61
C ALA A 98 1.59 -15.71 12.33
N ALA A 99 0.93 -15.79 13.50
CA ALA A 99 0.61 -14.62 14.32
C ALA A 99 1.85 -13.78 14.67
N GLY A 100 2.96 -14.45 15.03
CA GLY A 100 4.23 -13.80 15.36
C GLY A 100 4.90 -13.11 14.17
N ASP A 101 4.72 -13.64 12.96
CA ASP A 101 5.22 -13.02 11.72
C ASP A 101 4.45 -11.72 11.43
N ILE A 102 3.13 -11.70 11.66
CA ILE A 102 2.32 -10.49 11.51
C ILE A 102 2.71 -9.43 12.55
N ASN A 103 2.92 -9.81 13.81
CA ASN A 103 3.48 -8.90 14.83
C ASN A 103 4.79 -8.27 14.34
N ARG A 104 5.69 -9.13 13.85
CA ARG A 104 7.02 -8.73 13.42
C ARG A 104 7.00 -7.80 12.21
N LEU A 105 6.02 -7.96 11.32
CA LEU A 105 5.79 -7.04 10.19
C LEU A 105 5.51 -5.63 10.69
N PHE A 106 4.57 -5.47 11.62
CA PHE A 106 4.24 -4.17 12.20
C PHE A 106 5.43 -3.57 12.95
N ASP A 107 6.15 -4.37 13.74
CA ASP A 107 7.33 -3.91 14.48
C ASP A 107 8.40 -3.36 13.52
N ILE A 108 8.67 -4.07 12.41
CA ILE A 108 9.63 -3.62 11.39
C ILE A 108 9.13 -2.37 10.66
N ALA A 109 7.83 -2.28 10.37
CA ALA A 109 7.25 -1.09 9.76
C ALA A 109 7.43 0.16 10.63
N VAL A 110 7.20 0.03 11.95
CA VAL A 110 7.44 1.11 12.91
C VAL A 110 8.94 1.41 13.05
N GLU A 111 9.77 0.40 13.26
CA GLU A 111 11.23 0.54 13.47
C GLU A 111 11.91 1.31 12.34
N HIS A 112 11.49 1.08 11.09
CA HIS A 112 12.07 1.71 9.91
C HIS A 112 11.25 2.88 9.37
N ASP A 113 10.20 3.33 10.09
CA ASP A 113 9.26 4.38 9.70
C ASP A 113 8.79 4.20 8.24
N LEU A 114 8.34 2.98 7.92
CA LEU A 114 7.82 2.63 6.61
C LEU A 114 6.41 3.19 6.47
N THR A 115 6.11 3.84 5.36
CA THR A 115 4.71 4.16 5.02
C THR A 115 3.97 2.92 4.54
N MET A 116 4.67 2.01 3.87
CA MET A 116 4.13 0.74 3.38
C MET A 116 5.14 -0.39 3.54
N ALA A 117 4.62 -1.58 3.83
CA ALA A 117 5.39 -2.81 3.87
C ALA A 117 4.59 -3.97 3.28
N GLN A 118 5.26 -5.05 2.91
CA GLN A 118 4.63 -6.36 2.78
C GLN A 118 5.59 -7.45 3.29
N PRO A 119 5.07 -8.59 3.78
CA PRO A 119 5.85 -9.80 3.96
C PRO A 119 6.53 -10.23 2.65
N ALA A 120 7.68 -10.89 2.74
CA ALA A 120 8.29 -11.49 1.56
C ALA A 120 7.71 -12.86 1.26
N MET A 121 7.48 -13.15 -0.02
CA MET A 121 6.88 -14.41 -0.44
C MET A 121 7.87 -15.57 -0.33
N THR A 122 7.43 -16.70 0.20
CA THR A 122 8.23 -17.94 0.13
C THR A 122 8.28 -18.47 -1.30
N ILE A 123 9.24 -19.36 -1.58
CA ILE A 123 9.44 -19.93 -2.91
C ILE A 123 8.28 -20.83 -3.37
N GLU A 124 7.52 -21.37 -2.41
CA GLU A 124 6.33 -22.20 -2.63
C GLU A 124 5.12 -21.39 -3.09
N SER A 125 5.18 -20.07 -2.98
CA SER A 125 4.06 -19.19 -3.30
C SER A 125 3.72 -19.19 -4.79
N TYR A 126 2.44 -19.10 -5.12
CA TYR A 126 2.03 -18.65 -6.46
C TYR A 126 2.26 -17.15 -6.57
N LEU A 127 2.88 -16.66 -7.65
CA LEU A 127 3.33 -15.26 -7.73
C LEU A 127 3.20 -14.69 -9.13
N SER A 128 2.97 -13.39 -9.24
CA SER A 128 3.02 -12.64 -10.50
C SER A 128 4.43 -12.11 -10.77
N HIS A 129 5.13 -11.69 -9.71
CA HIS A 129 6.38 -10.95 -9.83
C HIS A 129 7.47 -11.47 -8.90
N ALA A 130 8.60 -11.93 -9.46
CA ALA A 130 9.70 -12.49 -8.68
C ALA A 130 10.39 -11.48 -7.73
N VAL A 131 10.11 -10.18 -7.84
CA VAL A 131 10.75 -9.14 -6.99
C VAL A 131 10.36 -9.28 -5.52
N VAL A 132 9.17 -9.81 -5.23
CA VAL A 132 8.62 -9.95 -3.87
C VAL A 132 9.03 -11.26 -3.19
N LEU A 133 9.72 -12.16 -3.91
CA LEU A 133 10.28 -13.38 -3.34
C LEU A 133 11.28 -13.05 -2.24
N ARG A 134 11.26 -13.85 -1.18
CA ARG A 134 12.16 -13.75 -0.03
C ARG A 134 13.60 -14.00 -0.44
N MET A 135 14.48 -13.08 -0.05
CA MET A 135 15.91 -13.15 -0.34
C MET A 135 16.72 -13.47 0.91
N PRO A 136 17.53 -14.54 0.90
CA PRO A 136 18.42 -14.86 2.01
C PRO A 136 19.35 -13.70 2.36
N GLY A 137 19.57 -13.49 3.67
CA GLY A 137 20.49 -12.49 4.19
C GLY A 137 19.93 -11.07 4.32
N PHE A 138 18.77 -10.78 3.72
CA PHE A 138 18.05 -9.53 3.96
C PHE A 138 17.10 -9.66 5.13
N ARG A 139 17.02 -8.57 5.90
CA ARG A 139 15.94 -8.31 6.84
C ARG A 139 14.78 -7.61 6.13
N LEU A 140 15.11 -6.60 5.31
CA LEU A 140 14.17 -5.92 4.43
C LEU A 140 14.88 -5.33 3.21
N ARG A 141 14.10 -5.11 2.14
CA ARG A 141 14.53 -4.46 0.90
C ARG A 141 13.59 -3.30 0.58
N TYR A 142 14.15 -2.10 0.42
CA TYR A 142 13.38 -0.97 -0.09
C TYR A 142 13.06 -1.18 -1.56
N ALA A 143 11.77 -1.08 -1.90
CA ALA A 143 11.26 -1.43 -3.22
C ALA A 143 10.24 -0.41 -3.74
N THR A 144 10.14 -0.29 -5.06
CA THR A 144 9.15 0.58 -5.73
C THR A 144 7.86 -0.16 -6.08
N PHE A 145 7.79 -1.46 -5.76
CA PHE A 145 6.66 -2.33 -6.04
C PHE A 145 6.38 -3.15 -4.79
N LEU A 146 5.14 -3.07 -4.31
CA LEU A 146 4.60 -3.95 -3.27
C LEU A 146 3.28 -4.52 -3.78
N GLU A 147 3.07 -5.82 -3.64
CA GLU A 147 1.91 -6.49 -4.23
C GLU A 147 0.66 -6.24 -3.40
N SER A 148 -0.50 -6.21 -4.05
CA SER A 148 -1.79 -5.84 -3.46
C SER A 148 -2.29 -6.79 -2.38
N MET A 149 -1.85 -8.05 -2.40
CA MET A 149 -2.42 -9.13 -1.61
C MET A 149 -2.21 -8.99 -0.10
N ALA A 150 -1.11 -8.39 0.37
CA ALA A 150 -0.72 -8.42 1.79
C ALA A 150 -0.10 -7.13 2.31
N CYS A 151 -0.47 -6.00 1.69
CA CYS A 151 0.10 -4.71 2.06
C CYS A 151 -0.23 -4.32 3.51
N CYS A 152 0.77 -3.83 4.22
CA CYS A 152 0.66 -3.15 5.51
C CYS A 152 0.93 -1.67 5.27
N ILE A 153 -0.05 -0.82 5.58
CA ILE A 153 -0.08 0.58 5.19
C ILE A 153 -0.31 1.44 6.42
N LYS A 154 0.47 2.52 6.57
CA LYS A 154 0.23 3.53 7.61
C LYS A 154 -1.13 4.17 7.39
N SER A 155 -1.97 4.25 8.42
CA SER A 155 -3.37 4.68 8.28
C SER A 155 -3.52 6.07 7.65
N SER A 156 -2.60 6.98 7.97
CA SER A 156 -2.55 8.31 7.36
C SER A 156 -2.35 8.28 5.85
N TYR A 157 -1.60 7.30 5.34
CA TYR A 157 -1.40 7.11 3.91
C TYR A 157 -2.55 6.34 3.27
N LEU A 158 -3.07 5.30 3.93
CA LEU A 158 -4.26 4.57 3.48
C LEU A 158 -5.43 5.53 3.23
N ARG A 159 -5.63 6.51 4.13
CA ARG A 159 -6.63 7.58 3.98
C ARG A 159 -6.52 8.33 2.64
N THR A 160 -5.30 8.53 2.14
CA THR A 160 -5.05 9.21 0.85
C THR A 160 -5.31 8.33 -0.37
N LEU A 161 -5.29 7.00 -0.19
CA LEU A 161 -5.52 6.02 -1.26
C LEU A 161 -7.00 5.68 -1.42
N LEU A 162 -7.84 5.86 -0.39
CA LEU A 162 -9.26 5.49 -0.43
C LEU A 162 -9.99 6.08 -1.66
N PRO A 163 -9.84 7.37 -2.03
CA PRO A 163 -10.55 7.91 -3.19
C PRO A 163 -10.19 7.22 -4.52
N MET A 164 -8.97 6.70 -4.65
CA MET A 164 -8.56 5.93 -5.83
C MET A 164 -9.20 4.54 -5.84
N PHE A 165 -9.21 3.87 -4.69
CA PHE A 165 -9.79 2.52 -4.55
C PHE A 165 -11.27 2.47 -4.95
N GLU A 166 -12.02 3.54 -4.69
CA GLU A 166 -13.43 3.65 -5.11
C GLU A 166 -13.65 3.68 -6.60
N ARG A 167 -12.65 4.17 -7.33
CA ARG A 167 -12.71 4.34 -8.78
C ARG A 167 -11.97 3.23 -9.51
N HIS A 168 -11.39 2.28 -8.78
CA HIS A 168 -10.56 1.21 -9.32
C HIS A 168 -11.17 -0.13 -8.97
N PHE A 169 -12.04 -0.59 -9.85
CA PHE A 169 -12.91 -1.74 -9.61
C PHE A 169 -12.11 -3.05 -9.53
N THR A 170 -11.18 -3.29 -10.47
CA THR A 170 -10.41 -4.56 -10.46
C THR A 170 -9.25 -4.50 -9.47
N GLY A 171 -8.74 -3.30 -9.20
CA GLY A 171 -7.55 -3.07 -8.39
C GLY A 171 -6.22 -3.32 -9.10
N TRP A 172 -6.25 -3.82 -10.33
CA TRP A 172 -5.03 -4.14 -11.08
C TRP A 172 -4.22 -2.88 -11.36
N GLY A 173 -2.90 -2.98 -11.23
CA GLY A 173 -1.98 -1.88 -11.48
C GLY A 173 -1.81 -0.91 -10.30
N THR A 174 -2.63 -1.01 -9.26
CA THR A 174 -2.47 -0.23 -8.02
C THR A 174 -1.11 -0.46 -7.37
N ASP A 175 -0.68 -1.73 -7.35
CA ASP A 175 0.61 -2.20 -6.85
C ASP A 175 1.81 -1.64 -7.62
N LEU A 176 1.61 -1.23 -8.88
CA LEU A 176 2.62 -0.58 -9.73
C LEU A 176 2.87 0.89 -9.36
N ILE A 177 1.92 1.55 -8.69
CA ILE A 177 1.97 3.00 -8.47
C ILE A 177 1.99 3.42 -7.01
N TRP A 178 1.32 2.68 -6.12
CA TRP A 178 1.02 3.16 -4.78
C TRP A 178 2.24 3.38 -3.88
N ALA A 179 3.35 2.66 -4.09
CA ALA A 179 4.60 2.90 -3.37
C ALA A 179 5.24 4.24 -3.78
N MET A 180 4.90 4.71 -4.99
CA MET A 180 5.44 5.92 -5.62
C MET A 180 4.46 7.10 -5.55
N LEU A 181 3.22 6.92 -5.07
CA LEU A 181 2.27 8.03 -4.87
C LEU A 181 2.61 8.89 -3.63
N MET A 182 3.47 8.39 -2.74
CA MET A 182 3.93 9.10 -1.55
C MET A 182 4.68 10.39 -1.93
N ARG A 183 4.53 11.46 -1.15
CA ARG A 183 5.26 12.72 -1.37
C ARG A 183 6.78 12.55 -1.33
N ALA A 184 7.27 11.68 -0.45
CA ALA A 184 8.68 11.34 -0.31
C ALA A 184 8.82 9.81 -0.25
N PRO A 185 8.81 9.10 -1.40
CA PRO A 185 8.73 7.65 -1.43
C PRO A 185 10.04 6.94 -1.08
N ALA A 186 11.17 7.66 -1.12
CA ALA A 186 12.48 7.10 -0.84
C ALA A 186 12.55 6.52 0.58
N TYR A 187 12.88 5.23 0.66
CA TYR A 187 13.04 4.48 1.91
C TYR A 187 11.76 4.37 2.76
N ARG A 188 10.58 4.53 2.14
CA ARG A 188 9.27 4.44 2.82
C ARG A 188 8.46 3.19 2.46
N ALA A 189 8.87 2.44 1.45
CA ALA A 189 8.20 1.22 1.02
C ALA A 189 9.19 0.04 1.00
N ALA A 190 8.85 -1.07 1.67
CA ALA A 190 9.76 -2.21 1.74
C ALA A 190 9.08 -3.59 1.66
N ILE A 191 9.79 -4.53 1.06
CA ILE A 191 9.54 -5.97 1.20
C ILE A 191 10.32 -6.44 2.43
N VAL A 192 9.64 -7.11 3.37
CA VAL A 192 10.23 -7.51 4.66
C VAL A 192 10.61 -8.99 4.61
N ASP A 193 11.86 -9.27 4.22
CA ASP A 193 12.41 -10.63 4.10
C ASP A 193 12.50 -11.40 5.43
N ALA A 194 12.51 -10.70 6.55
CA ALA A 194 12.42 -11.31 7.89
C ALA A 194 11.05 -11.93 8.20
N VAL A 195 10.01 -11.59 7.42
CA VAL A 195 8.63 -12.04 7.63
C VAL A 195 8.20 -12.85 6.39
N PRO A 196 8.18 -14.19 6.47
CA PRO A 196 7.75 -15.03 5.37
C PRO A 196 6.22 -15.07 5.24
N MET A 197 5.73 -15.20 4.02
CA MET A 197 4.32 -15.44 3.72
C MET A 197 4.21 -16.38 2.52
N THR A 198 3.28 -17.34 2.57
CA THR A 198 3.01 -18.22 1.44
C THR A 198 1.66 -17.89 0.81
N HIS A 199 1.65 -17.55 -0.48
CA HIS A 199 0.41 -17.46 -1.25
C HIS A 199 0.03 -18.86 -1.78
N THR A 200 -1.06 -19.41 -1.25
CA THR A 200 -1.35 -20.85 -1.34
C THR A 200 -2.20 -21.27 -2.53
N ARG A 201 -2.82 -20.34 -3.27
CA ARG A 201 -3.69 -20.64 -4.40
C ARG A 201 -3.14 -20.15 -5.73
N PRO A 202 -3.45 -20.81 -6.86
CA PRO A 202 -3.07 -20.32 -8.19
C PRO A 202 -3.58 -18.92 -8.48
N LEU A 203 -2.80 -18.15 -9.24
CA LEU A 203 -3.29 -16.90 -9.82
C LEU A 203 -4.51 -17.16 -10.71
N TYR A 204 -5.36 -16.15 -10.89
CA TYR A 204 -6.52 -16.23 -11.78
C TYR A 204 -7.59 -17.26 -11.38
N SER A 205 -7.67 -17.62 -10.09
CA SER A 205 -8.55 -18.70 -9.61
C SER A 205 -9.63 -18.29 -8.59
N GLY A 206 -9.86 -16.99 -8.40
CA GLY A 206 -10.85 -16.45 -7.45
C GLY A 206 -12.21 -16.06 -8.08
N PRO A 207 -13.29 -15.91 -7.27
CA PRO A 207 -14.63 -15.56 -7.76
C PRO A 207 -14.72 -14.24 -8.54
N ILE A 208 -13.76 -13.33 -8.31
CA ILE A 208 -13.71 -12.02 -8.98
C ILE A 208 -13.55 -12.14 -10.51
N TYR A 209 -12.92 -13.22 -10.99
CA TYR A 209 -12.72 -13.44 -12.42
C TYR A 209 -14.02 -13.79 -13.15
N ASP A 210 -14.96 -14.43 -12.45
CA ASP A 210 -16.31 -14.67 -12.97
C ASP A 210 -17.03 -13.32 -13.16
N THR A 211 -16.91 -12.42 -12.17
CA THR A 211 -17.47 -11.05 -12.27
C THR A 211 -16.86 -10.24 -13.42
N PHE A 212 -15.54 -10.35 -13.65
CA PHE A 212 -14.91 -9.68 -14.79
C PHE A 212 -15.42 -10.22 -16.12
N ALA A 213 -15.58 -11.54 -16.24
CA ALA A 213 -16.11 -12.18 -17.45
C ALA A 213 -17.57 -11.79 -17.71
N GLU A 214 -18.43 -11.84 -16.70
CA GLU A 214 -19.84 -11.46 -16.77
C GLU A 214 -20.02 -9.97 -17.12
N GLY A 215 -19.25 -9.11 -16.46
CA GLY A 215 -19.29 -7.66 -16.67
C GLY A 215 -18.54 -7.17 -17.92
N LYS A 216 -17.88 -8.07 -18.66
CA LYS A 216 -16.97 -7.74 -19.79
C LYS A 216 -15.92 -6.69 -19.40
N VAL A 217 -15.43 -6.75 -18.16
CA VAL A 217 -14.38 -5.87 -17.65
C VAL A 217 -13.03 -6.44 -18.06
N ASP A 218 -12.22 -5.67 -18.78
CA ASP A 218 -10.82 -6.00 -19.06
C ASP A 218 -9.91 -5.33 -18.01
N PRO A 219 -9.31 -6.09 -17.06
CA PRO A 219 -8.40 -5.52 -16.07
C PRO A 219 -7.17 -4.87 -16.71
N HIS A 220 -6.74 -5.31 -17.90
CA HIS A 220 -5.61 -4.68 -18.59
C HIS A 220 -5.95 -3.29 -19.15
N GLU A 221 -7.22 -3.03 -19.46
CA GLU A 221 -7.67 -1.68 -19.82
C GLU A 221 -7.61 -0.75 -18.61
N GLU A 222 -8.05 -1.21 -17.44
CA GLU A 222 -7.95 -0.41 -16.21
C GLU A 222 -6.48 -0.10 -15.86
N VAL A 223 -5.57 -1.08 -16.00
CA VAL A 223 -4.13 -0.84 -15.84
C VAL A 223 -3.64 0.22 -16.83
N ARG A 224 -4.00 0.12 -18.11
CA ARG A 224 -3.58 1.10 -19.14
C ARG A 224 -4.08 2.50 -18.81
N SER A 225 -5.35 2.65 -18.44
CA SER A 225 -5.96 3.93 -18.07
C SER A 225 -5.33 4.52 -16.82
N LEU A 226 -5.08 3.69 -15.80
CA LEU A 226 -4.40 4.12 -14.58
C LEU A 226 -2.97 4.57 -14.86
N MET A 227 -2.22 3.82 -15.66
CA MET A 227 -0.86 4.23 -16.03
C MET A 227 -0.90 5.53 -16.85
N ALA A 228 -1.82 5.69 -17.79
CA ALA A 228 -1.93 6.94 -18.56
C ALA A 228 -2.15 8.21 -17.70
N CYS A 229 -2.55 8.07 -16.43
CA CYS A 229 -2.69 9.18 -15.51
C CYS A 229 -1.37 9.77 -15.01
N PHE A 230 -0.20 9.16 -15.24
CA PHE A 230 1.08 9.67 -14.73
C PHE A 230 2.16 9.80 -15.81
N GLU A 231 3.08 10.75 -15.63
CA GLU A 231 4.13 11.06 -16.62
C GLU A 231 5.48 10.36 -16.35
N ASN A 232 5.77 9.98 -15.10
CA ASN A 232 7.11 9.58 -14.64
C ASN A 232 7.15 8.17 -14.03
N HIS A 233 6.51 7.20 -14.69
CA HIS A 233 6.52 5.81 -14.24
C HIS A 233 7.93 5.25 -14.05
N PRO A 234 8.16 4.45 -12.99
CA PRO A 234 9.39 3.69 -12.87
C PRO A 234 9.46 2.68 -14.03
N ARG A 235 10.56 2.69 -14.81
CA ARG A 235 10.79 1.75 -15.92
C ARG A 235 11.22 0.35 -15.41
N GLY A 236 10.48 -0.17 -14.43
CA GLY A 236 10.66 -1.48 -13.81
C GLY A 236 10.46 -1.49 -12.29
N MET A 237 10.39 -2.69 -11.72
CA MET A 237 10.37 -2.89 -10.27
C MET A 237 11.81 -2.79 -9.75
N HIS A 238 12.08 -1.82 -8.88
CA HIS A 238 13.41 -1.55 -8.35
C HIS A 238 13.52 -1.97 -6.89
N VAL A 239 14.59 -2.69 -6.56
CA VAL A 239 15.17 -2.72 -5.21
C VAL A 239 16.28 -1.68 -5.17
N TYR A 240 16.29 -0.78 -4.18
CA TYR A 240 17.22 0.37 -4.15
C TYR A 240 17.89 0.61 -2.78
N GLY A 241 17.88 -0.41 -1.93
CA GLY A 241 18.57 -0.43 -0.64
C GLY A 241 17.92 -1.45 0.28
N GLY A 242 18.39 -1.52 1.52
CA GLY A 242 17.75 -2.35 2.54
C GLY A 242 18.58 -2.49 3.80
N TYR A 243 18.17 -3.43 4.65
CA TYR A 243 18.91 -3.87 5.82
C TYR A 243 19.14 -5.37 5.73
N LEU A 244 20.34 -5.80 6.13
CA LEU A 244 20.68 -7.20 6.26
C LEU A 244 20.24 -7.76 7.62
N ASN A 245 20.30 -9.07 7.78
CA ASN A 245 19.92 -9.76 9.02
C ASN A 245 20.75 -9.34 10.24
N ASP A 246 21.99 -8.90 10.02
CA ASP A 246 22.90 -8.38 11.05
C ASP A 246 22.63 -6.90 11.41
N GLY A 247 21.62 -6.28 10.80
CA GLY A 247 21.29 -4.87 10.99
C GLY A 247 22.10 -3.90 10.12
N ARG A 248 23.04 -4.37 9.30
CA ARG A 248 23.80 -3.50 8.40
C ARG A 248 22.92 -2.94 7.30
N ARG A 249 22.92 -1.60 7.17
CA ARG A 249 22.29 -0.91 6.04
C ARG A 249 23.10 -1.11 4.77
N VAL A 250 22.42 -1.39 3.66
CA VAL A 250 23.03 -1.51 2.33
C VAL A 250 22.42 -0.51 1.36
N GLY A 251 23.28 0.10 0.54
CA GLY A 251 22.89 1.01 -0.53
C GLY A 251 22.35 0.28 -1.76
N ALA A 252 21.93 1.04 -2.78
CA ALA A 252 21.27 0.52 -3.96
C ALA A 252 22.12 -0.46 -4.78
N PHE A 253 23.43 -0.21 -4.88
CA PHE A 253 24.37 -1.10 -5.59
C PHE A 253 24.42 -2.48 -4.93
N GLU A 254 24.83 -2.56 -3.67
CA GLU A 254 24.98 -3.82 -2.94
C GLU A 254 23.63 -4.56 -2.83
N ALA A 255 22.54 -3.83 -2.57
CA ALA A 255 21.22 -4.44 -2.49
C ALA A 255 20.83 -5.16 -3.79
N ARG A 256 21.11 -4.56 -4.95
CA ARG A 256 20.81 -5.17 -6.26
C ARG A 256 21.70 -6.35 -6.59
N ILE A 257 23.00 -6.28 -6.27
CA ILE A 257 23.91 -7.41 -6.47
C ILE A 257 23.46 -8.60 -5.63
N ARG A 258 23.20 -8.40 -4.33
CA ARG A 258 22.71 -9.46 -3.44
C ARG A 258 21.35 -10.00 -3.88
N ASN A 259 20.44 -9.13 -4.30
CA ASN A 259 19.13 -9.53 -4.81
C ASN A 259 19.27 -10.35 -6.10
N ALA A 260 20.15 -9.97 -7.04
CA ALA A 260 20.43 -10.71 -8.25
C ALA A 260 20.96 -12.12 -7.94
N VAL A 261 21.97 -12.22 -7.06
CA VAL A 261 22.53 -13.52 -6.62
C VAL A 261 21.45 -14.36 -5.95
N GLY A 262 20.65 -13.78 -5.06
CA GLY A 262 19.52 -14.44 -4.41
C GLY A 262 18.53 -15.01 -5.42
N LEU A 263 18.12 -14.22 -6.41
CA LEU A 263 17.22 -14.64 -7.49
C LEU A 263 17.81 -15.78 -8.33
N PHE A 264 19.09 -15.73 -8.70
CA PHE A 264 19.74 -16.84 -9.43
C PHE A 264 19.75 -18.13 -8.61
N ASN A 265 20.03 -18.04 -7.30
CA ASN A 265 20.08 -19.20 -6.41
C ASN A 265 18.72 -19.89 -6.20
N ILE A 266 17.61 -19.17 -6.40
CA ILE A 266 16.26 -19.71 -6.25
C ILE A 266 15.55 -19.97 -7.58
N ALA A 267 16.08 -19.48 -8.71
CA ALA A 267 15.39 -19.50 -9.99
C ALA A 267 14.90 -20.90 -10.38
N GLY A 268 15.74 -21.93 -10.27
CA GLY A 268 15.38 -23.30 -10.62
C GLY A 268 14.28 -23.93 -9.74
N ARG A 269 13.99 -23.36 -8.56
CA ARG A 269 12.97 -23.83 -7.62
C ARG A 269 11.72 -22.95 -7.57
N SER A 270 11.77 -21.78 -8.20
CA SER A 270 10.64 -20.86 -8.29
C SER A 270 9.56 -21.42 -9.21
N LYS A 271 8.29 -21.09 -8.95
CA LYS A 271 7.20 -21.37 -9.88
C LYS A 271 7.30 -20.58 -11.20
N LEU A 272 8.21 -19.59 -11.29
CA LEU A 272 8.52 -18.85 -12.51
C LEU A 272 10.04 -18.82 -12.79
N PRO A 273 10.68 -19.93 -13.18
CA PRO A 273 12.15 -20.01 -13.26
C PRO A 273 12.76 -18.97 -14.20
N TRP A 274 12.22 -18.87 -15.41
CA TRP A 274 12.71 -17.92 -16.42
C TRP A 274 12.54 -16.47 -15.99
N ASN A 275 11.36 -16.09 -15.47
CA ASN A 275 11.12 -14.73 -15.02
C ASN A 275 11.99 -14.37 -13.81
N THR A 276 12.24 -15.31 -12.92
CA THR A 276 13.11 -15.15 -11.75
C THR A 276 14.56 -14.91 -12.19
N ALA A 277 15.08 -15.74 -13.10
CA ALA A 277 16.43 -15.56 -13.67
C ALA A 277 16.56 -14.25 -14.45
N ARG A 278 15.56 -13.92 -15.30
CA ARG A 278 15.52 -12.67 -16.06
C ARG A 278 15.52 -11.44 -15.16
N LEU A 279 14.80 -11.49 -14.04
CA LEU A 279 14.82 -10.43 -13.04
C LEU A 279 16.20 -10.34 -12.36
N GLY A 280 16.85 -11.46 -12.08
CA GLY A 280 18.23 -11.50 -11.59
C GLY A 280 19.20 -10.76 -12.52
N CYS A 281 19.15 -11.05 -13.82
CA CYS A 281 19.92 -10.33 -14.84
C CYS A 281 19.60 -8.83 -14.86
N ALA A 282 18.31 -8.47 -14.79
CA ALA A 282 17.89 -7.07 -14.75
C ALA A 282 18.40 -6.35 -13.50
N MET A 283 18.39 -6.99 -12.32
CA MET A 283 18.92 -6.42 -11.09
C MET A 283 20.43 -6.21 -11.15
N LEU A 284 21.17 -7.18 -11.70
CA LEU A 284 22.61 -7.06 -11.93
C LEU A 284 22.94 -5.89 -12.86
N LEU A 285 22.26 -5.78 -14.00
CA LEU A 285 22.43 -4.65 -14.93
C LEU A 285 22.08 -3.31 -14.27
N ARG A 286 21.01 -3.26 -13.47
CA ARG A 286 20.56 -2.06 -12.73
C ARG A 286 21.48 -1.68 -11.58
N ALA A 287 22.30 -2.58 -11.06
CA ALA A 287 23.32 -2.24 -10.06
C ALA A 287 24.26 -1.15 -10.62
N PHE A 288 24.65 -1.27 -11.89
CA PHE A 288 25.54 -0.33 -12.56
C PHE A 288 24.79 0.82 -13.24
N THR A 289 23.72 0.52 -13.97
CA THR A 289 22.99 1.52 -14.77
C THR A 289 22.07 2.44 -13.95
N ARG A 290 21.76 2.08 -12.70
CA ARG A 290 20.81 2.81 -11.83
C ARG A 290 21.37 3.03 -10.42
N MET A 291 22.69 3.16 -10.27
CA MET A 291 23.34 3.28 -8.96
C MET A 291 22.78 4.44 -8.12
N GLY A 292 22.54 5.60 -8.73
CA GLY A 292 21.95 6.78 -8.05
C GLY A 292 20.43 6.85 -8.09
N TYR A 293 19.73 5.80 -8.55
CA TYR A 293 18.27 5.84 -8.63
C TYR A 293 17.64 5.92 -7.23
N GLN A 294 16.79 6.93 -7.06
CA GLN A 294 15.85 7.06 -5.96
C GLN A 294 14.44 7.16 -6.53
N PRO A 295 13.43 6.60 -5.86
CA PRO A 295 12.05 6.84 -6.26
C PRO A 295 11.67 8.31 -6.04
N GLU A 296 10.90 8.84 -6.97
CA GLU A 296 10.27 10.15 -6.88
C GLU A 296 8.76 9.99 -6.89
N GLN A 297 8.03 10.94 -6.30
CA GLN A 297 6.58 10.92 -6.35
C GLN A 297 6.09 10.86 -7.81
N LEU A 298 5.13 9.99 -8.10
CA LEU A 298 4.45 10.01 -9.39
C LEU A 298 3.69 11.32 -9.56
N ARG A 299 3.84 11.92 -10.74
CA ARG A 299 3.22 13.19 -11.11
C ARG A 299 2.03 12.90 -12.00
N ALA A 300 0.85 13.29 -11.53
CA ALA A 300 -0.36 13.10 -12.31
C ALA A 300 -0.40 14.06 -13.49
N VAL A 301 -0.82 13.55 -14.65
CA VAL A 301 -1.05 14.35 -15.85
C VAL A 301 -2.24 15.29 -15.60
N ALA A 302 -2.10 16.56 -15.95
CA ALA A 302 -3.16 17.55 -15.77
C ALA A 302 -4.45 17.11 -16.48
N GLY A 303 -5.58 17.16 -15.76
CA GLY A 303 -6.88 16.73 -16.27
C GLY A 303 -7.12 15.21 -16.23
N SER A 304 -6.11 14.40 -15.85
CA SER A 304 -6.32 12.97 -15.60
C SER A 304 -7.19 12.74 -14.36
N GLU A 305 -7.74 11.53 -14.25
CA GLU A 305 -8.56 11.14 -13.11
C GLU A 305 -7.82 11.28 -11.78
N MET A 306 -6.56 10.83 -11.72
CA MET A 306 -5.74 10.92 -10.50
C MET A 306 -5.45 12.38 -10.13
N ALA A 307 -5.27 13.26 -11.11
CA ALA A 307 -5.12 14.70 -10.85
C ALA A 307 -6.40 15.31 -10.24
N VAL A 308 -7.59 14.90 -10.70
CA VAL A 308 -8.88 15.34 -10.14
C VAL A 308 -9.04 14.88 -8.68
N LEU A 309 -8.53 13.70 -8.34
CA LEU A 309 -8.49 13.18 -6.97
C LEU A 309 -7.39 13.83 -6.09
N GLY A 310 -6.57 14.73 -6.64
CA GLY A 310 -5.43 15.33 -5.94
C GLY A 310 -4.27 14.35 -5.69
N ILE A 311 -4.29 13.18 -6.32
CA ILE A 311 -3.26 12.15 -6.23
C ILE A 311 -2.13 12.48 -7.20
N GLY A 312 -0.88 12.38 -6.73
CA GLY A 312 0.29 12.75 -7.54
C GLY A 312 0.43 14.26 -7.81
N ALA A 313 -0.24 15.09 -7.01
CA ALA A 313 -0.10 16.54 -7.08
C ALA A 313 1.33 16.97 -6.64
N PRO A 314 1.97 17.92 -7.34
CA PRO A 314 3.29 18.39 -6.97
C PRO A 314 3.29 19.01 -5.56
N PRO A 315 4.44 18.99 -4.86
CA PRO A 315 4.57 19.67 -3.57
C PRO A 315 4.18 21.15 -3.73
N ARG A 316 3.18 21.62 -2.98
CA ARG A 316 2.87 23.05 -2.93
C ARG A 316 4.08 23.77 -2.33
N HIS A 317 4.70 24.67 -3.08
CA HIS A 317 5.73 25.54 -2.52
C HIS A 317 5.12 26.44 -1.45
N PRO A 318 5.71 26.54 -0.25
CA PRO A 318 5.28 27.49 0.77
C PRO A 318 5.54 28.91 0.26
N GLY A 319 4.52 29.51 -0.36
CA GLY A 319 4.63 30.82 -1.01
C GLY A 319 3.49 31.16 -1.98
N GLN A 320 2.74 30.17 -2.47
CA GLN A 320 1.60 30.44 -3.37
C GLN A 320 0.34 30.92 -2.65
N ASP A 321 0.17 30.66 -1.35
CA ASP A 321 -1.00 31.11 -0.58
C ASP A 321 -0.99 32.62 -0.28
N ARG A 322 0.13 33.34 -0.49
CA ARG A 322 0.18 34.79 -0.31
C ARG A 322 -0.37 35.61 -1.49
N ARG A 323 -0.62 34.99 -2.65
CA ARG A 323 -1.17 35.70 -3.83
C ARG A 323 -2.69 35.65 -3.95
N ALA A 324 -3.37 34.85 -3.13
CA ALA A 324 -4.85 34.77 -3.12
C ALA A 324 -5.52 35.64 -2.04
N ALA A 325 -4.74 36.32 -1.18
CA ALA A 325 -5.26 37.12 -0.06
C ALA A 325 -4.68 38.56 0.02
N GLY A 326 -4.20 39.12 -1.09
CA GLY A 326 -3.58 40.45 -1.09
C GLY A 326 -3.61 41.13 -2.45
N GLY A 327 -4.80 41.55 -2.89
CA GLY A 327 -4.95 42.54 -3.96
C GLY A 327 -4.78 43.96 -3.39
N PRO A 328 -4.12 44.89 -4.10
CA PRO A 328 -3.78 46.20 -3.56
C PRO A 328 -5.02 47.09 -3.39
N VAL A 329 -5.16 47.71 -2.21
CA VAL A 329 -6.08 48.81 -1.97
C VAL A 329 -5.59 50.01 -2.78
N SER A 330 -6.33 50.36 -3.83
CA SER A 330 -6.10 51.58 -4.62
C SER A 330 -6.45 52.81 -3.79
N LEU A 331 -5.44 53.61 -3.45
CA LEU A 331 -5.57 54.96 -2.91
C LEU A 331 -5.08 55.95 -3.98
N ALA A 332 -5.95 56.34 -4.90
CA ALA A 332 -5.83 57.58 -5.66
C ALA A 332 -7.11 57.85 -6.46
N GLY A 333 -7.75 59.00 -6.20
CA GLY A 333 -8.57 59.67 -7.21
C GLY A 333 -9.99 60.05 -6.82
N VAL A 334 -10.16 60.95 -5.85
CA VAL A 334 -11.20 61.99 -5.96
C VAL A 334 -10.61 63.29 -5.43
N ALA A 335 -10.05 64.09 -6.34
CA ALA A 335 -9.75 65.48 -6.10
C ALA A 335 -10.94 66.31 -6.60
N GLU A 336 -11.44 67.15 -5.70
CA GLU A 336 -12.43 68.19 -5.93
C GLU A 336 -12.00 69.15 -7.05
N LYS A 337 -12.96 69.52 -7.91
CA LYS A 337 -13.22 70.91 -8.34
C LYS A 337 -14.45 70.93 -9.24
N HIS A 338 -15.56 71.46 -8.74
CA HIS A 338 -16.16 72.66 -9.32
C HIS A 338 -17.19 73.28 -8.38
N LEU A 339 -16.88 74.51 -7.95
CA LEU A 339 -17.84 75.52 -7.51
C LEU A 339 -18.91 75.76 -8.59
N THR A 340 -20.17 75.94 -8.20
CA THR A 340 -20.91 77.22 -8.33
C THR A 340 -22.32 77.14 -7.73
N GLY A 341 -22.69 78.20 -6.98
CA GLY A 341 -24.06 78.68 -6.69
C GLY A 341 -24.82 77.91 -5.60
N GLY A 342 -25.32 78.49 -4.51
CA GLY A 342 -25.65 79.88 -4.25
C GLY A 342 -27.14 80.01 -3.90
N MET A 343 -27.43 79.97 -2.60
CA MET A 343 -28.48 80.73 -1.87
C MET A 343 -29.99 80.48 -2.05
N SER A 344 -30.65 80.66 -0.89
CA SER A 344 -32.07 80.91 -0.57
C SER A 344 -32.96 79.66 -0.49
N ALA A 345 -33.74 79.43 0.57
CA ALA A 345 -34.06 80.19 1.78
C ALA A 345 -34.37 79.22 2.94
#